data_AF-A0A497NVT4-F1
#
_entry.id   AF-A0A497NVT4-F1
#
_cell.length_a   1.000
_cell.length_b   1.000
_cell.length_c   1.000
_cell.angle_alpha   90.00
_cell.angle_beta   90.00
_cell.angle_gamma   90.00
#
_symmetry.space_group_name_H-M   'P 1'
#
loop_
_entity.id
_entity.type
_entity.pdbx_description
1 polymer ?
#
loop_
_entity_poly.entity_id
_entity_poly.type
_entity_poly.pdbx_seq_one_letter_code
_entity_poly.pdbx_strand_id
1 'polypeptide(L)'
;MERFSVELDAQRMLFQSLDISRTVRRIEGEYSSSDRGRPRYPVRAMLFALILMYLLQISSVSMLSIQLCRHQEYALLCGFNGKTPDRTTFSKFIARAGLRAIVPESVRVLWLLVERLYG
;
A
#
# COMPACT_ATOMS: atom_id res chain seq x y z
N MET A 1 19.22 18.31 -3.18
CA MET A 1 19.12 16.84 -3.13
C MET A 1 18.76 16.32 -1.73
N GLU A 2 18.97 17.06 -0.64
CA GLU A 2 18.73 16.56 0.74
C GLU A 2 17.26 16.26 1.11
N ARG A 3 16.28 17.06 0.65
CA ARG A 3 14.87 16.87 1.05
C ARG A 3 14.29 15.50 0.68
N PHE A 4 14.67 14.98 -0.48
CA PHE A 4 14.17 13.69 -0.97
C PHE A 4 14.65 12.53 -0.09
N SER A 5 15.88 12.61 0.45
CA SER A 5 16.42 11.58 1.35
C SER A 5 15.70 11.59 2.71
N VAL A 6 15.49 12.77 3.29
CA VAL A 6 14.85 12.90 4.61
C VAL A 6 13.39 12.41 4.59
N GLU A 7 12.65 12.74 3.54
CA GLU A 7 11.26 12.27 3.38
C GLU A 7 11.19 10.75 3.20
N LEU A 8 12.08 10.17 2.40
CA LEU A 8 12.15 8.73 2.21
C LEU A 8 12.55 7.99 3.50
N ASP A 9 13.49 8.54 4.26
CA ASP A 9 13.92 7.98 5.55
C ASP A 9 12.78 8.02 6.58
N ALA A 10 12.03 9.13 6.65
CA ALA A 10 10.85 9.24 7.50
C ALA A 10 9.76 8.22 7.11
N GLN A 11 9.50 8.04 5.81
CA GLN A 11 8.57 7.01 5.33
C GLN A 11 9.04 5.59 5.67
N ARG A 12 10.36 5.34 5.58
CA ARG A 12 10.96 4.07 5.97
C ARG A 12 10.77 3.78 7.45
N MET A 13 11.05 4.75 8.31
CA MET A 13 10.82 4.61 9.75
C MET A 13 9.35 4.34 10.06
N LEU A 14 8.43 5.05 9.40
CA LEU A 14 6.98 4.83 9.55
C LEU A 14 6.58 3.40 9.13
N PHE A 15 7.05 2.91 7.98
CA PHE A 15 6.65 1.58 7.49
C PHE A 15 7.26 0.44 8.32
N GLN A 16 8.42 0.69 8.96
CA GLN A 16 9.04 -0.26 9.88
C GLN A 16 8.31 -0.31 11.24
N SER A 17 7.82 0.82 11.74
CA SER A 17 7.10 0.90 13.02
C SER A 17 5.64 0.49 12.93
N LEU A 18 5.04 0.57 11.74
CA LEU A 18 3.63 0.28 11.54
C LEU A 18 3.33 -1.22 11.60
N ASP A 19 2.73 -1.67 12.72
CA ASP A 19 2.15 -3.01 12.84
C ASP A 19 0.77 -3.06 12.17
N ILE A 20 0.74 -3.56 10.93
CA ILE A 20 -0.48 -3.87 10.19
C ILE A 20 -0.77 -5.37 10.11
N SER A 21 -0.13 -6.21 10.92
CA SER A 21 -0.25 -7.67 10.83
C SER A 21 -1.69 -8.17 10.99
N ARG A 22 -2.50 -7.53 11.85
CA ARG A 22 -3.93 -7.87 11.99
C ARG A 22 -4.71 -7.57 10.71
N THR A 23 -4.50 -6.41 10.11
CA THR A 23 -5.15 -6.00 8.84
C THR A 23 -4.73 -6.91 7.70
N VAL A 24 -3.43 -7.22 7.61
CA VAL A 24 -2.88 -8.15 6.63
C VAL A 24 -3.54 -9.52 6.76
N ARG A 25 -3.58 -10.11 7.96
CA ARG A 25 -4.22 -11.42 8.19
C ARG A 25 -5.69 -11.43 7.84
N ARG A 26 -6.43 -10.34 8.15
CA ARG A 26 -7.84 -10.21 7.80
C ARG A 26 -8.04 -10.26 6.28
N ILE A 27 -7.29 -9.42 5.55
CA ILE A 27 -7.36 -9.37 4.09
C ILE A 27 -6.90 -10.71 3.50
N GLU A 28 -5.82 -11.31 4.00
CA GLU A 28 -5.36 -12.63 3.56
C GLU A 28 -6.43 -13.72 3.79
N GLY A 29 -7.14 -13.66 4.92
CA GLY A 29 -8.28 -14.52 5.22
C GLY A 29 -9.40 -14.38 4.19
N GLU A 30 -9.74 -13.15 3.80
CA GLU A 30 -10.71 -12.85 2.74
C GLU A 30 -10.22 -13.30 1.33
N TYR A 31 -8.90 -13.41 1.13
CA TYR A 31 -8.29 -13.85 -0.13
C TYR A 31 -8.17 -15.36 -0.26
N SER A 32 -8.09 -16.09 0.86
CA SER A 32 -7.84 -17.54 0.93
C SER A 32 -8.88 -18.41 0.20
N SER A 33 -10.04 -17.84 -0.11
CA SER A 33 -11.14 -18.47 -0.85
C SER A 33 -11.18 -18.09 -2.35
N SER A 34 -10.17 -17.38 -2.88
CA SER A 34 -10.13 -16.88 -4.27
C SER A 34 -9.00 -17.52 -5.13
N ASP A 35 -8.98 -18.85 -5.21
CA ASP A 35 -7.93 -19.67 -5.83
C ASP A 35 -7.81 -19.63 -7.38
N ARG A 36 -7.99 -18.48 -8.04
CA ARG A 36 -7.68 -18.38 -9.48
C ARG A 36 -6.78 -17.20 -9.84
N GLY A 37 -5.46 -17.47 -9.88
CA GLY A 37 -4.77 -17.46 -11.17
C GLY A 37 -3.61 -16.48 -11.46
N ARG A 38 -3.12 -15.59 -10.58
CA ARG A 38 -1.92 -14.75 -10.90
C ARG A 38 -1.29 -14.04 -9.67
N PRO A 39 -0.07 -13.48 -9.78
CA PRO A 39 0.99 -13.56 -8.77
C PRO A 39 0.61 -12.88 -7.46
N ARG A 40 0.93 -13.55 -6.35
CA ARG A 40 0.73 -13.08 -4.98
C ARG A 40 1.73 -11.96 -4.68
N TYR A 41 1.41 -10.73 -5.09
CA TYR A 41 2.01 -9.58 -4.43
C TYR A 41 1.66 -9.67 -2.93
N PRO A 42 2.63 -9.54 -2.02
CA PRO A 42 2.35 -9.58 -0.60
C PRO A 42 1.27 -8.55 -0.24
N VAL A 43 0.24 -8.96 0.50
CA VAL A 43 -0.84 -8.06 0.94
C VAL A 43 -0.27 -6.84 1.66
N ARG A 44 0.73 -7.06 2.53
CA ARG A 44 1.47 -6.01 3.22
C ARG A 44 2.07 -4.99 2.24
N ALA A 45 2.71 -5.47 1.17
CA ALA A 45 3.35 -4.59 0.19
C ALA A 45 2.34 -3.78 -0.62
N MET A 46 1.21 -4.40 -0.97
CA MET A 46 0.10 -3.70 -1.62
C MET A 46 -0.50 -2.61 -0.73
N LEU A 47 -0.66 -2.88 0.58
CA LEU A 47 -1.15 -1.89 1.53
C LEU A 47 -0.17 -0.72 1.70
N PHE A 48 1.12 -1.02 1.87
CA PHE A 48 2.16 0.00 1.97
C PHE A 48 2.24 0.88 0.72
N ALA A 49 2.06 0.30 -0.47
CA ALA A 49 1.98 1.08 -1.70
C ALA A 49 0.78 2.04 -1.73
N LEU A 50 -0.38 1.63 -1.20
CA LEU A 50 -1.54 2.51 -1.10
C LEU A 50 -1.35 3.61 -0.03
N ILE A 51 -0.68 3.30 1.07
CA ILE A 51 -0.29 4.32 2.07
C ILE A 51 0.71 5.30 1.45
N LEU A 52 1.70 4.81 0.71
CA LEU A 52 2.66 5.65 -0.01
C LEU A 52 1.96 6.54 -1.04
N MET A 53 0.96 6.03 -1.76
CA MET A 53 0.12 6.81 -2.66
C MET A 53 -0.48 8.02 -1.95
N TYR A 54 -0.98 7.84 -0.72
CA TYR A 54 -1.52 8.91 0.08
C TYR A 54 -0.43 9.90 0.54
N LEU A 55 0.69 9.40 1.08
CA LEU A 55 1.78 10.25 1.58
C LEU A 55 2.39 11.12 0.48
N LEU A 56 2.51 10.59 -0.73
CA LEU A 56 3.03 11.30 -1.90
C LEU A 56 1.94 12.08 -2.67
N GLN A 57 0.71 12.14 -2.16
CA GLN A 57 -0.44 12.79 -2.79
C GLN A 57 -0.67 12.35 -4.26
N ILE A 58 -0.41 11.08 -4.55
CA ILE A 58 -0.58 10.51 -5.89
C ILE A 58 -2.08 10.32 -6.16
N SER A 59 -2.55 10.91 -7.26
CA SER A 59 -3.99 11.02 -7.56
C SER A 59 -4.66 9.72 -8.02
N SER A 60 -3.90 8.68 -8.37
CA SER A 60 -4.48 7.42 -8.85
C SER A 60 -3.53 6.23 -8.75
N VAL A 61 -4.10 5.03 -8.72
CA VAL A 61 -3.34 3.77 -8.79
C VAL A 61 -2.59 3.60 -10.11
N SER A 62 -3.01 4.27 -11.19
CA SER A 62 -2.25 4.32 -12.44
C SER A 62 -0.93 5.05 -12.22
N MET A 63 -1.00 6.26 -11.65
CA MET A 63 0.20 7.04 -11.35
C MET A 63 1.07 6.37 -10.30
N LEU A 64 0.47 5.70 -9.32
CA LEU A 64 1.20 4.89 -8.34
C LEU A 64 2.02 3.79 -9.02
N SER A 65 1.41 3.03 -9.94
CA SER A 65 2.13 1.97 -10.66
C SER A 65 3.30 2.51 -11.47
N ILE A 66 3.14 3.68 -12.10
CA ILE A 66 4.22 4.36 -12.83
C ILE A 66 5.33 4.81 -11.87
N GLN A 67 4.96 5.39 -10.72
CA GLN A 67 5.90 5.86 -9.70
C GLN A 67 6.73 4.70 -9.14
N LEU A 68 6.10 3.60 -8.74
CA LEU A 68 6.79 2.40 -8.26
C LEU A 68 7.70 1.78 -9.33
N CYS A 69 7.30 1.84 -10.60
CA CYS A 69 8.12 1.34 -11.71
C CYS A 69 9.34 2.22 -11.99
N ARG A 70 9.23 3.54 -11.84
CA ARG A 70 10.30 4.50 -12.14
C ARG A 70 11.26 4.71 -10.97
N HIS A 71 10.79 4.55 -9.74
CA HIS A 71 11.55 4.82 -8.53
C HIS A 71 11.65 3.54 -7.70
N GLN A 72 12.72 2.78 -7.94
CA GLN A 72 12.95 1.49 -7.29
C GLN A 72 12.99 1.60 -5.75
N GLU A 73 13.43 2.73 -5.21
CA GLU A 73 13.45 3.00 -3.77
C GLU A 73 12.05 2.92 -3.14
N TYR A 74 11.03 3.49 -3.79
CA TYR A 74 9.64 3.39 -3.35
C TYR A 74 9.08 1.98 -3.46
N ALA A 75 9.48 1.24 -4.50
CA ALA A 75 9.12 -0.17 -4.63
C ALA A 75 9.69 -1.01 -3.49
N LEU A 76 10.98 -0.84 -3.19
CA LEU A 76 11.67 -1.53 -2.09
C LEU A 76 11.11 -1.13 -0.73
N LEU A 77 10.80 0.16 -0.54
CA LEU A 77 10.16 0.68 0.66
C LEU A 77 8.82 -0.03 0.94
N CYS A 78 8.03 -0.27 -0.10
CA CYS A 78 6.78 -1.03 0.03
C CYS A 78 7.02 -2.54 0.21
N GLY A 79 8.24 -3.04 -0.01
CA GLY A 79 8.57 -4.47 0.08
C GLY A 79 8.39 -5.23 -1.24
N PHE A 80 8.39 -4.54 -2.40
CA PHE A 80 8.44 -5.19 -3.71
C PHE A 80 9.89 -5.48 -4.10
N ASN A 81 10.23 -6.77 -4.19
CA ASN A 81 11.55 -7.22 -4.65
C ASN A 81 11.49 -7.56 -6.14
N GLY A 82 11.75 -6.57 -6.99
CA GLY A 82 11.82 -6.73 -8.44
C GLY A 82 10.57 -6.21 -9.16
N LYS A 83 9.59 -7.08 -9.44
CA LYS A 83 8.38 -6.68 -10.18
C LYS A 83 7.45 -5.85 -9.31
N THR A 84 6.87 -4.80 -9.90
CA THR A 84 5.86 -3.95 -9.25
C THR A 84 4.47 -4.21 -9.85
N PRO A 85 3.41 -4.08 -9.03
CA PRO A 85 2.03 -4.25 -9.49
C PRO A 85 1.62 -3.17 -10.51
N ASP A 86 0.91 -3.59 -11.55
CA ASP A 86 0.29 -2.67 -12.51
C ASP A 86 -1.04 -2.09 -11.98
N ARG A 87 -1.60 -1.10 -12.70
CA ARG A 87 -2.90 -0.50 -12.42
C ARG A 87 -3.98 -1.56 -12.17
N THR A 88 -4.08 -2.56 -13.04
CA THR A 88 -5.13 -3.59 -12.99
C THR A 88 -5.01 -4.44 -11.74
N THR A 89 -3.78 -4.75 -11.32
CA THR A 89 -3.45 -5.48 -10.10
C THR A 89 -3.91 -4.70 -8.88
N PHE A 90 -3.61 -3.40 -8.80
CA PHE A 90 -4.12 -2.53 -7.74
C PHE A 90 -5.64 -2.45 -7.72
N SER A 91 -6.29 -2.25 -8.86
CA SER A 91 -7.75 -2.17 -8.92
C SER A 91 -8.43 -3.45 -8.44
N LYS A 92 -7.89 -4.61 -8.82
CA LYS A 92 -8.36 -5.92 -8.33
C LYS A 92 -8.13 -6.08 -6.84
N PHE A 93 -6.96 -5.67 -6.36
CA PHE A 93 -6.62 -5.75 -4.93
C PHE A 93 -7.59 -4.93 -4.08
N ILE A 94 -7.80 -3.66 -4.45
CA ILE A 94 -8.74 -2.74 -3.78
C ILE A 94 -10.15 -3.31 -3.79
N ALA A 95 -10.61 -3.84 -4.92
CA ALA A 95 -11.94 -4.42 -5.03
C ALA A 95 -12.13 -5.64 -4.11
N ARG A 96 -11.14 -6.52 -4.04
CA ARG A 96 -11.21 -7.76 -3.25
C ARG A 96 -11.05 -7.53 -1.76
N ALA A 97 -10.15 -6.62 -1.38
CA ALA A 97 -9.93 -6.26 0.02
C ALA A 97 -11.02 -5.33 0.59
N GLY A 98 -12.13 -5.12 -0.14
CA GLY A 98 -13.22 -4.24 0.30
C GLY A 98 -12.83 -2.76 0.39
N LEU A 99 -11.71 -2.35 -0.20
CA LEU A 99 -11.14 -1.01 -0.05
C LEU A 99 -11.79 0.02 -1.01
N ARG A 100 -12.87 -0.33 -1.73
CA ARG A 100 -13.56 0.62 -2.64
C ARG A 100 -14.20 1.80 -1.92
N ALA A 101 -14.62 1.62 -0.67
CA ALA A 101 -15.10 2.72 0.18
C ALA A 101 -13.97 3.62 0.72
N ILE A 102 -12.70 3.24 0.52
CA ILE A 102 -11.53 3.89 1.13
C ILE A 102 -10.92 4.94 0.19
N VAL A 103 -11.29 4.94 -1.10
CA VAL A 103 -10.59 5.70 -2.14
C VAL A 103 -11.34 6.94 -2.66
N PRO A 104 -12.52 7.32 -2.13
CA PRO A 104 -12.93 8.73 -2.13
C PRO A 104 -13.10 9.32 -0.72
N GLU A 105 -12.51 8.68 0.30
CA GLU A 105 -12.54 9.13 1.70
C GLU A 105 -11.15 8.99 2.30
N SER A 106 -10.15 9.54 1.59
CA SER A 106 -8.71 9.37 1.80
C SER A 106 -8.21 9.71 3.21
N VAL A 107 -9.04 10.34 4.05
CA VAL A 107 -8.73 10.72 5.43
C VAL A 107 -9.16 9.63 6.44
N ARG A 108 -10.20 8.86 6.12
CA ARG A 108 -10.92 8.08 7.14
C ARG A 108 -10.23 6.78 7.53
N VAL A 109 -9.42 6.21 6.65
CA VAL A 109 -8.69 4.95 6.97
C VAL A 109 -7.39 5.20 7.69
N LEU A 110 -6.67 6.28 7.37
CA LEU A 110 -5.56 6.72 8.22
C LEU A 110 -6.08 7.21 9.56
N TRP A 111 -7.20 7.94 9.61
CA TRP A 111 -7.86 8.31 10.87
C TRP A 111 -8.25 7.06 11.68
N LEU A 112 -8.99 6.10 11.10
CA LEU A 112 -9.40 4.86 11.79
C LEU A 112 -8.23 3.93 12.14
N LEU A 113 -7.10 3.99 11.44
CA LEU A 113 -5.90 3.25 11.81
C LEU A 113 -5.15 3.97 12.94
N VAL A 114 -5.09 5.30 12.94
CA VAL A 114 -4.47 6.10 14.00
C VAL A 114 -5.29 6.06 15.30
N GLU A 115 -6.61 6.28 15.22
CA GLU A 115 -7.55 6.21 16.36
C GLU A 115 -7.53 4.85 17.06
N ARG A 116 -7.29 3.77 16.30
CA ARG A 116 -7.33 2.39 16.81
C ARG A 116 -5.97 1.87 17.27
N LEU A 117 -4.89 2.58 16.96
CA LEU A 117 -3.52 2.27 17.40
C LEU A 117 -3.06 3.16 18.56
N TYR A 118 -3.65 4.36 18.73
CA TYR A 118 -3.28 5.34 19.75
C TYR A 118 -4.45 5.80 20.65
N GLY A 119 -5.63 5.19 20.53
CA GLY A 119 -6.80 5.41 21.38
C GLY A 119 -7.13 4.23 22.27
#